data_AF-A0AAN9TQN3-F1
#
_entry.id   AF-A0AAN9TQN3-F1
#
_cell.length_a   1.000
_cell.length_b   1.000
_cell.length_c   1.000
_cell.angle_alpha   90.00
_cell.angle_beta   90.00
_cell.angle_gamma   90.00
#
_symmetry.space_group_name_H-M   'P 1'
#
loop_
_entity.id
_entity.type
_entity.pdbx_description
1 polymer ?
#
loop_
_entity_poly.entity_id
_entity_poly.type
_entity_poly.pdbx_seq_one_letter_code
_entity_poly.pdbx_strand_id
1 'polypeptide(L)'
;MTVDSTAILDANDVNLIRKNLNTTKLKLYPKLPKSLPELHIALNKIEVKTNRDEDFMVWNQHAAALANNHKTNNISEGWHNRFFLIVGRYHPDLYSALQEIRKEQAATEVALAELSMGKRIQNMPKKKWLELQTQIRTITSEYNDSEDKLDF
;
A
#
# COMPACT_ATOMS: atom_id res chain seq x y z
N MET A 1 -54.96 -6.84 40.13
CA MET A 1 -54.24 -5.56 40.12
C MET A 1 -52.75 -5.90 40.11
N THR A 2 -51.90 -5.53 39.17
CA THR A 2 -51.93 -4.72 37.96
C THR A 2 -50.75 -5.25 37.14
N VAL A 3 -50.97 -5.57 35.87
CA VAL A 3 -49.93 -6.14 34.99
C VAL A 3 -48.85 -5.08 34.81
N ASP A 4 -47.61 -5.39 35.19
CA ASP A 4 -46.44 -4.53 34.97
C ASP A 4 -46.40 -4.13 33.49
N SER A 5 -46.53 -2.83 33.24
CA SER A 5 -46.36 -2.26 31.92
C SER A 5 -44.92 -2.48 31.49
N THR A 6 -44.66 -3.57 30.75
CA THR A 6 -43.42 -3.74 30.01
C THR A 6 -43.30 -2.53 29.09
N ALA A 7 -42.39 -1.62 29.39
CA ALA A 7 -42.13 -0.43 28.57
C ALA A 7 -41.63 -0.89 27.20
N ILE A 8 -42.55 -1.07 26.27
CA ILE A 8 -42.26 -1.39 24.87
C ILE A 8 -41.69 -0.12 24.27
N LEU A 9 -40.40 -0.15 23.92
CA LEU A 9 -39.72 0.95 23.22
C LEU A 9 -40.53 1.31 21.96
N ASP A 10 -40.92 2.57 21.85
CA ASP A 10 -41.65 3.06 20.69
C ASP A 10 -40.68 3.43 19.54
N ALA A 11 -41.22 3.75 18.37
CA ALA A 11 -40.40 4.15 17.23
C ALA A 11 -39.63 5.47 17.47
N ASN A 12 -40.14 6.34 18.33
CA ASN A 12 -39.49 7.59 18.72
C ASN A 12 -38.28 7.33 19.61
N ASP A 13 -38.38 6.40 20.56
CA ASP A 13 -37.32 5.96 21.45
C ASP A 13 -36.15 5.40 20.64
N VAL A 14 -36.42 4.54 19.66
CA VAL A 14 -35.40 4.01 18.74
C VAL A 14 -34.74 5.13 17.94
N ASN A 15 -35.51 6.13 17.49
CA ASN A 15 -34.97 7.28 16.78
C ASN A 15 -34.10 8.17 17.67
N LEU A 16 -34.48 8.37 18.93
CA LEU A 16 -33.70 9.11 19.92
C LEU A 16 -32.40 8.37 20.26
N ILE A 17 -32.45 7.05 20.43
CA ILE A 17 -31.27 6.21 20.65
C ILE A 17 -30.32 6.33 19.45
N ARG A 18 -30.84 6.24 18.21
CA ARG A 18 -30.01 6.38 17.00
C ARG A 18 -29.37 7.77 16.89
N LYS A 19 -30.12 8.84 17.18
CA LYS A 19 -29.60 10.21 17.18
C LYS A 19 -28.54 10.41 18.26
N ASN A 20 -28.80 9.94 19.48
CA ASN A 20 -27.84 10.00 20.58
C ASN A 20 -26.57 9.23 20.23
N LEU A 21 -26.69 8.01 19.70
CA LEU A 21 -25.55 7.21 19.25
C LEU A 21 -24.73 7.95 18.17
N ASN A 22 -25.38 8.55 17.17
CA ASN A 22 -24.70 9.33 16.14
C ASN A 22 -24.01 10.59 16.72
N THR A 23 -24.67 11.31 17.62
CA THR A 23 -24.08 12.46 18.31
C THR A 23 -22.86 12.05 19.13
N THR A 24 -22.92 10.93 19.85
CA THR A 24 -21.79 10.39 20.61
C THR A 24 -20.66 9.97 19.69
N LYS A 25 -20.96 9.28 18.56
CA LYS A 25 -19.97 8.92 17.53
C LYS A 25 -19.28 10.14 16.92
N LEU A 26 -20.02 11.21 16.64
CA LEU A 26 -19.47 12.46 16.11
C LEU A 26 -18.66 13.26 17.13
N LYS A 27 -18.84 13.02 18.44
CA LYS A 27 -17.99 13.57 19.51
C LYS A 27 -16.68 12.80 19.65
N LEU A 28 -16.73 11.47 19.46
CA LEU A 28 -15.56 10.59 19.55
C LEU A 28 -14.68 10.66 18.29
N TYR A 29 -15.29 10.72 17.11
CA TYR A 29 -14.58 10.69 15.83
C TYR A 29 -14.83 11.97 15.05
N PRO A 30 -13.77 12.60 14.50
CA PRO A 30 -13.93 13.77 13.66
C PRO A 30 -14.74 13.43 12.41
N LYS A 31 -15.39 14.43 11.83
CA LYS A 31 -16.09 14.26 10.55
C LYS A 31 -15.06 13.83 9.50
N LEU A 32 -15.45 12.85 8.68
CA LEU A 32 -14.62 12.42 7.56
C LEU A 32 -14.37 13.63 6.64
N PRO A 33 -13.12 13.83 6.20
CA PRO A 33 -12.79 14.90 5.27
C PRO A 33 -13.58 14.71 3.98
N LYS A 34 -14.14 15.81 3.47
CA LYS A 34 -15.02 15.78 2.30
C LYS A 34 -14.31 16.16 1.01
N SER A 35 -13.07 16.62 1.11
CA SER A 35 -12.25 17.05 -0.02
C SER A 35 -10.83 16.51 0.10
N LEU A 36 -10.16 16.36 -1.04
CA LEU A 36 -8.76 15.92 -1.10
C LEU A 36 -7.83 16.82 -0.27
N PRO A 37 -7.93 18.17 -0.32
CA PRO A 37 -7.07 19.04 0.49
C PRO A 37 -7.31 18.88 2.00
N GLU A 38 -8.57 18.75 2.42
CA GLU A 38 -8.94 18.54 3.83
C GLU A 38 -8.41 17.19 4.34
N LEU A 39 -8.44 16.15 3.49
CA LEU A 39 -7.85 14.85 3.76
C LEU A 39 -6.34 14.95 3.93
N HIS A 40 -5.63 15.68 3.06
CA HIS A 40 -4.19 15.86 3.14
C HIS A 40 -3.78 16.53 4.47
N ILE A 41 -4.47 17.58 4.87
CA ILE A 41 -4.22 18.29 6.13
C ILE A 41 -4.48 17.34 7.32
N ALA A 42 -5.56 16.57 7.28
CA ALA A 42 -5.91 15.63 8.34
C ALA A 42 -4.88 14.49 8.46
N LEU A 43 -4.42 13.93 7.34
CA LEU A 43 -3.42 12.85 7.31
C LEU A 43 -2.05 13.32 7.79
N ASN A 44 -1.61 14.52 7.38
CA ASN A 44 -0.38 15.13 7.90
C ASN A 44 -0.46 15.35 9.41
N LYS A 45 -1.62 15.76 9.94
CA LYS A 45 -1.82 15.94 11.39
C LYS A 45 -1.76 14.63 12.17
N ILE A 46 -2.13 13.51 11.56
CA ILE A 46 -2.12 12.18 12.19
C ILE A 46 -0.70 11.56 12.10
N GLU A 47 0.23 12.18 11.35
CA GLU A 47 1.59 11.68 11.12
C GLU A 47 1.57 10.20 10.68
N VAL A 48 0.65 9.87 9.76
CA VAL A 48 0.52 8.50 9.27
C VAL A 48 1.78 8.14 8.51
N LYS A 49 2.49 7.13 9.00
CA LYS A 49 3.67 6.57 8.33
C LYS A 49 3.38 5.19 7.76
N THR A 50 4.09 4.83 6.70
CA THR A 50 4.08 3.47 6.17
C THR A 50 4.83 2.53 7.11
N ASN A 51 4.73 1.22 6.87
CA ASN A 51 5.51 0.20 7.56
C ASN A 51 7.04 0.33 7.38
N ARG A 52 7.48 1.27 6.53
CA ARG A 52 8.89 1.61 6.28
C ARG A 52 9.29 2.97 6.84
N ASP A 53 8.44 3.56 7.69
CA ASP A 53 8.61 4.90 8.27
C ASP A 53 8.59 6.04 7.22
N GLU A 54 8.05 5.77 6.03
CA GLU A 54 7.89 6.78 4.97
C GLU A 54 6.60 7.58 5.22
N ASP A 55 6.60 8.86 4.85
CA ASP A 55 5.40 9.69 4.92
C ASP A 55 4.33 9.15 3.95
N PHE A 56 3.14 8.85 4.47
CA PHE A 56 2.03 8.26 3.72
C PHE A 56 1.56 9.16 2.57
N MET A 57 1.75 10.48 2.70
CA MET A 57 1.25 11.47 1.75
C MET A 57 2.15 11.71 0.55
N VAL A 58 3.41 11.25 0.58
CA VAL A 58 4.28 11.36 -0.58
C VAL A 58 3.71 10.47 -1.67
N TRP A 59 3.34 11.08 -2.80
CA TRP A 59 2.86 10.37 -3.98
C TRP A 59 3.83 9.22 -4.27
N ASN A 60 3.43 8.00 -3.94
CA ASN A 60 4.27 6.80 -3.85
C ASN A 60 5.06 6.55 -5.16
N GLN A 61 4.59 7.12 -6.27
CA GLN A 61 5.21 7.00 -7.59
C GLN A 61 6.22 8.08 -7.95
N HIS A 62 6.18 9.26 -7.32
CA HIS A 62 7.03 10.41 -7.69
C HIS A 62 8.45 10.15 -7.21
N ALA A 63 8.60 9.92 -5.90
CA ALA A 63 9.86 9.54 -5.30
C ALA A 63 10.41 8.23 -5.90
N ALA A 64 9.55 7.23 -6.13
CA ALA A 64 9.96 5.98 -6.78
C ALA A 64 10.42 6.18 -8.23
N ALA A 65 9.80 7.09 -9.00
CA ALA A 65 10.23 7.43 -10.35
C ALA A 65 11.60 8.10 -10.38
N LEU A 66 11.86 9.05 -9.46
CA LEU A 66 13.17 9.69 -9.31
C LEU A 66 14.27 8.69 -8.91
N ALA A 67 13.97 7.83 -7.94
CA ALA A 67 14.88 6.77 -7.47
C ALA A 67 15.04 5.60 -8.47
N ASN A 68 14.35 5.65 -9.62
CA ASN A 68 14.29 4.58 -10.60
C ASN A 68 13.83 3.22 -10.03
N ASN A 69 13.04 3.27 -8.96
CA ASN A 69 12.47 2.11 -8.30
C ASN A 69 11.20 1.63 -9.00
N HIS A 70 10.78 0.43 -8.62
CA HIS A 70 9.54 -0.15 -9.12
C HIS A 70 8.33 0.61 -8.58
N LYS A 71 7.44 0.94 -9.52
CA LYS A 71 6.29 1.81 -9.29
C LYS A 71 5.15 1.08 -8.57
N THR A 72 4.89 -0.18 -8.91
CA THR A 72 3.75 -0.93 -8.34
C THR A 72 4.18 -2.18 -7.58
N ASN A 73 3.22 -2.77 -6.86
CA ASN A 73 3.36 -4.07 -6.18
C ASN A 73 3.50 -5.26 -7.16
N ASN A 74 3.51 -5.04 -8.48
CA ASN A 74 3.59 -6.09 -9.51
C ASN A 74 4.75 -7.08 -9.29
N ILE A 75 5.84 -6.63 -8.67
CA ILE A 75 6.97 -7.51 -8.36
C ILE A 75 6.66 -8.44 -7.22
N SER A 76 6.04 -7.93 -6.16
CA SER A 76 5.58 -8.75 -5.05
C SER A 76 4.51 -9.73 -5.53
N GLU A 77 3.57 -9.29 -6.37
CA GLU A 77 2.55 -10.17 -6.97
C GLU A 77 3.17 -11.22 -7.89
N GLY A 78 4.13 -10.84 -8.74
CA GLY A 78 4.85 -11.75 -9.60
C GLY A 78 5.67 -12.78 -8.82
N TRP A 79 6.31 -12.35 -7.73
CA TRP A 79 7.03 -13.23 -6.82
C TRP A 79 6.07 -14.17 -6.10
N HIS A 80 4.95 -13.67 -5.56
CA HIS A 80 3.92 -14.51 -4.92
C HIS A 80 3.37 -15.57 -5.88
N ASN A 81 3.08 -15.19 -7.13
CA ASN A 81 2.60 -16.14 -8.13
C ASN A 81 3.66 -17.19 -8.48
N ARG A 82 4.92 -16.77 -8.68
CA ARG A 82 6.03 -17.71 -8.92
C ARG A 82 6.26 -18.64 -7.73
N PHE A 83 6.26 -18.10 -6.51
CA PHE A 83 6.43 -18.88 -5.29
C PHE A 83 5.29 -19.87 -5.10
N PHE A 84 4.05 -19.46 -5.37
CA PHE A 84 2.89 -20.35 -5.37
C PHE A 84 3.06 -21.51 -6.36
N LEU A 85 3.54 -21.24 -7.58
CA LEU A 85 3.82 -22.29 -8.58
C LEU A 85 4.92 -23.27 -8.13
N ILE A 86 5.95 -22.79 -7.41
CA ILE A 86 7.04 -23.62 -6.88
C ILE A 86 6.54 -24.51 -5.74
N VAL A 87 5.77 -23.95 -4.81
CA VAL A 87 5.21 -24.69 -3.68
C VAL A 87 4.15 -25.69 -4.14
N GLY A 88 3.37 -25.34 -5.17
CA GLY A 88 2.35 -26.21 -5.78
C GLY A 88 1.16 -26.56 -4.86
N ARG A 89 0.98 -25.81 -3.76
CA ARG A 89 -0.07 -26.04 -2.76
C ARG A 89 -0.66 -24.72 -2.28
N TYR A 90 -1.98 -24.69 -2.10
CA TYR A 90 -2.70 -23.52 -1.55
C TYR A 90 -2.46 -23.32 -0.05
N HIS A 91 -2.35 -24.42 0.70
CA HIS A 91 -2.17 -24.40 2.15
C HIS A 91 -1.09 -25.41 2.57
N PRO A 92 0.20 -25.09 2.36
CA PRO A 92 1.30 -25.91 2.89
C PRO A 92 1.30 -25.87 4.42
N ASP A 93 1.72 -26.97 5.06
CA ASP A 93 2.05 -26.93 6.48
C ASP A 93 3.27 -26.03 6.73
N LEU A 94 3.45 -25.58 7.98
CA LEU A 94 4.50 -24.63 8.34
C LEU A 94 5.91 -25.14 7.97
N TYR A 95 6.18 -26.42 8.17
CA TYR A 95 7.48 -27.00 7.89
C TYR A 95 7.76 -27.03 6.39
N SER A 96 6.79 -27.49 5.60
CA SER A 96 6.88 -27.46 4.13
C SER A 96 7.04 -26.03 3.60
N ALA A 97 6.29 -25.06 4.14
CA ALA A 97 6.41 -23.66 3.74
C ALA A 97 7.82 -23.11 4.02
N LEU A 98 8.38 -23.36 5.20
CA LEU A 98 9.73 -22.93 5.56
C LEU A 98 10.81 -23.58 4.68
N GLN A 99 10.62 -24.85 4.33
CA GLN A 99 11.54 -25.56 3.44
C GLN A 99 11.55 -24.95 2.04
N GLU A 100 10.39 -24.59 1.49
CA GLU A 100 10.29 -23.94 0.17
C GLU A 100 10.84 -22.50 0.20
N ILE A 101 10.61 -21.75 1.28
CA ILE A 101 11.22 -20.42 1.46
C ILE A 101 12.75 -20.51 1.44
N ARG A 102 13.33 -21.49 2.15
CA ARG A 102 14.80 -21.70 2.14
C ARG A 102 15.34 -22.01 0.75
N LYS A 103 14.64 -22.84 -0.03
CA LYS A 103 15.05 -23.17 -1.40
C LYS A 103 15.00 -21.94 -2.31
N GLU A 104 13.93 -21.16 -2.20
CA GLU A 104 13.75 -19.92 -2.96
C GLU A 104 14.81 -18.87 -2.64
N GLN A 105 15.17 -18.72 -1.35
CA GLN A 105 16.29 -17.87 -0.93
C GLN A 105 17.61 -18.34 -1.55
N ALA A 106 17.94 -19.64 -1.42
CA ALA A 106 19.17 -20.19 -1.99
C ALA A 106 19.26 -19.99 -3.51
N ALA A 107 18.16 -20.19 -4.24
CA ALA A 107 18.10 -19.95 -5.68
C ALA A 107 18.32 -18.47 -6.03
N THR A 108 17.79 -17.56 -5.21
CA THR A 108 17.95 -16.11 -5.40
C THR A 108 19.39 -15.67 -5.13
N GLU A 109 20.03 -16.18 -4.08
CA GLU A 109 21.44 -15.90 -3.77
C GLU A 109 22.37 -16.38 -4.88
N VAL A 110 22.12 -17.57 -5.44
CA VAL A 110 22.87 -18.06 -6.60
C VAL A 110 22.67 -17.14 -7.81
N ALA A 111 21.44 -16.74 -8.12
CA ALA A 111 21.16 -15.82 -9.23
C ALA A 111 21.85 -14.46 -9.05
N LEU A 112 21.90 -13.92 -7.83
CA LEU A 112 22.63 -12.69 -7.50
C LEU A 112 24.14 -12.86 -7.66
N ALA A 113 24.71 -13.97 -7.21
CA ALA A 113 26.12 -14.27 -7.39
C ALA A 113 26.48 -14.38 -8.87
N GLU A 114 25.67 -15.06 -9.67
CA GLU A 114 25.86 -15.15 -11.12
C GLU A 114 25.78 -13.78 -11.82
N LEU A 115 24.82 -12.95 -11.41
CA LEU A 115 24.70 -11.57 -11.88
C LEU A 115 25.95 -10.76 -11.54
N SER A 116 26.48 -10.90 -10.32
CA SER A 116 27.71 -10.21 -9.89
C SER A 116 28.94 -10.64 -10.71
N MET A 117 28.95 -11.87 -11.21
CA MET A 117 29.97 -12.40 -12.12
C MET A 117 29.76 -11.98 -13.59
N GLY A 118 28.74 -11.14 -13.87
CA GLY A 118 28.45 -10.64 -15.21
C GLY A 118 27.82 -11.69 -16.14
N LYS A 119 27.32 -12.82 -15.60
CA LYS A 119 26.56 -13.78 -16.41
C LYS A 119 25.29 -13.09 -16.93
N ARG A 120 24.96 -13.31 -18.19
CA ARG A 120 23.73 -12.76 -18.80
C ARG A 120 22.50 -13.37 -18.12
N ILE A 121 21.63 -12.51 -17.59
CA ILE A 121 20.31 -12.92 -17.10
C ILE A 121 19.49 -13.38 -18.31
N GLN A 122 18.90 -14.57 -18.22
CA GLN A 122 18.06 -15.17 -19.27
C GLN A 122 16.86 -14.29 -19.63
N ASN A 123 16.24 -13.64 -18.64
CA ASN A 123 15.00 -12.87 -18.80
C ASN A 123 15.22 -11.38 -18.55
N MET A 124 15.91 -10.72 -19.48
CA MET A 124 16.05 -9.26 -19.46
C MET A 124 14.68 -8.57 -19.59
N PRO A 125 14.44 -7.46 -18.88
CA PRO A 125 13.23 -6.65 -19.08
C PRO A 125 13.10 -6.23 -20.54
N LYS A 126 11.87 -6.25 -21.07
CA LYS A 126 11.64 -5.84 -22.47
C LYS A 126 12.04 -4.37 -22.64
N LYS A 127 12.74 -4.07 -23.73
CA LYS A 127 13.24 -2.72 -24.07
C LYS A 127 12.18 -1.62 -23.93
N LYS A 128 10.96 -1.86 -24.43
CA LYS A 128 9.81 -0.94 -24.29
C LYS A 128 9.58 -0.47 -22.84
N TRP A 129 9.69 -1.37 -21.86
CA TRP A 129 9.45 -1.03 -20.46
C TRP A 129 10.61 -0.24 -19.84
N LEU A 130 11.84 -0.54 -20.24
CA LEU A 130 13.02 0.23 -19.86
C LEU A 130 12.96 1.65 -20.41
N GLU A 131 12.58 1.80 -21.69
CA GLU A 131 12.41 3.11 -22.32
C GLU A 131 11.32 3.93 -21.64
N LEU A 132 10.16 3.33 -21.36
CA LEU A 132 9.08 3.99 -20.64
C LEU A 132 9.52 4.41 -19.23
N GLN A 133 10.24 3.56 -18.51
CA GLN A 133 10.72 3.88 -17.16
C GLN A 133 11.71 5.05 -17.18
N THR A 134 12.62 5.08 -18.16
CA THR A 134 13.55 6.19 -18.40
C THR A 134 12.78 7.47 -18.74
N GLN A 135 11.81 7.42 -19.66
CA GLN A 135 11.01 8.58 -20.04
C GLN A 135 10.26 9.18 -18.84
N ILE A 136 9.60 8.34 -18.03
CA ILE A 136 8.90 8.80 -16.83
C ILE A 136 9.90 9.47 -15.88
N ARG A 137 11.07 8.86 -15.64
CA ARG A 137 12.10 9.44 -14.78
C ARG A 137 12.59 10.78 -15.30
N THR A 138 12.83 10.92 -16.60
CA THR A 138 13.25 12.18 -17.23
C THR A 138 12.20 13.26 -17.02
N ILE A 139 10.93 12.99 -17.34
CA ILE A 139 9.83 13.95 -17.15
C ILE A 139 9.69 14.35 -15.68
N THR A 140 9.80 13.39 -14.75
CA THR A 140 9.73 13.66 -13.31
C THR A 140 10.90 14.53 -12.84
N SER A 141 12.11 14.31 -13.36
CA SER A 141 13.28 15.14 -13.06
C SER A 141 13.10 16.56 -13.59
N GLU A 142 12.67 16.71 -14.85
CA GLU A 142 12.44 18.01 -15.48
C GLU A 142 11.35 18.82 -14.76
N TYR A 143 10.31 18.14 -14.28
CA TYR A 143 9.27 18.76 -13.46
C TYR A 143 9.86 19.32 -12.15
N ASN A 144 10.64 18.53 -11.43
CA ASN A 144 11.28 18.98 -10.17
C ASN A 144 12.21 20.18 -10.41
N ASP A 145 13.01 20.14 -11.49
CA ASP A 145 13.89 21.24 -11.89
C ASP A 145 13.13 22.52 -12.28
N SER A 146 11.84 22.40 -12.63
CA SER A 146 10.97 23.52 -13.00
C SER A 146 10.20 24.09 -11.80
N GLU A 147 9.82 23.26 -10.83
CA GLU A 147 9.26 23.72 -9.54
C GLU A 147 10.29 24.55 -8.78
N ASP A 148 11.55 24.11 -8.72
CA ASP A 148 12.65 24.85 -8.06
C ASP A 148 12.90 26.24 -8.68
N LYS A 149 12.45 26.48 -9.92
CA LYS A 149 12.59 27.78 -10.62
C LYS A 149 11.40 28.72 -10.44
N LEU A 150 10.28 28.24 -9.92
CA LEU A 150 9.06 29.02 -9.74
C LEU A 150 8.92 29.60 -8.32
N ASP A 151 9.82 29.23 -7.40
CA ASP A 151 9.90 29.73 -6.02
C ASP A 151 10.77 31.00 -5.86
N PHE A 152 10.93 31.81 -6.92
CA PHE A 152 11.60 33.12 -6.89
C PHE A 152 10.62 34.30 -7.00
#